data_AF-A0A6N8XKZ0-F1
#
_entry.id   AF-A0A6N8XKZ0-F1
#
_cell.length_a   1.000
_cell.length_b   1.000
_cell.length_c   1.000
_cell.angle_alpha   90.00
_cell.angle_beta   90.00
_cell.angle_gamma   90.00
#
_symmetry.space_group_name_H-M   'P 1'
#
loop_
_entity.id
_entity.type
_entity.pdbx_description
1 polymer ?
#
loop_
_entity_poly.entity_id
_entity_poly.type
_entity_poly.pdbx_seq_one_letter_code
_entity_poly.pdbx_strand_id
1 'polypeptide(L)'
;MSTTRIRIDPDDPSIFPEGRIDAARVDATTEAEIAAQEREDEAEALQDMARYTRRVRRRMGLSQTELARRIDVSPETIRNWEQGKRCPTGAARALLRVLDKAPETALRVLT
;
A
#
# COMPACT_ATOMS: atom_id res chain seq x y z
N MET A 1 -10.80 -1.75 -26.02
CA MET A 1 -11.36 -1.26 -24.74
C MET A 1 -12.12 0.02 -25.05
N SER A 2 -13.42 0.09 -24.74
CA SER A 2 -14.24 1.29 -24.97
C SER A 2 -14.22 2.15 -23.71
N THR A 3 -13.67 3.36 -23.80
CA THR A 3 -13.63 4.30 -22.68
C THR A 3 -14.84 5.21 -22.76
N THR A 4 -15.84 4.99 -21.89
CA THR A 4 -16.98 5.91 -21.74
C THR A 4 -16.52 7.10 -20.90
N ARG A 5 -16.50 8.31 -21.49
CA ARG A 5 -16.28 9.55 -20.74
C ARG A 5 -17.61 10.07 -20.22
N ILE A 6 -17.71 10.24 -18.90
CA ILE A 6 -18.88 10.81 -18.22
C ILE A 6 -18.44 12.17 -17.67
N ARG A 7 -19.24 13.23 -17.91
CA ARG A 7 -19.02 14.56 -17.34
C ARG A 7 -19.94 14.67 -16.13
N ILE A 8 -19.33 14.87 -14.96
CA ILE A 8 -20.03 14.95 -13.67
C ILE A 8 -19.85 16.39 -13.16
N ASP A 9 -20.95 17.05 -12.83
CA ASP A 9 -21.02 18.31 -12.09
C ASP A 9 -21.34 17.98 -10.61
N PRO A 10 -20.44 18.25 -9.66
CA PRO A 10 -20.68 17.91 -8.26
C PRO A 10 -21.83 18.70 -7.61
N ASP A 11 -22.24 19.83 -8.19
CA ASP A 11 -23.30 20.68 -7.63
C ASP A 11 -24.71 20.28 -8.13
N ASP A 12 -24.81 19.35 -9.09
CA ASP A 12 -26.06 18.78 -9.59
C ASP A 12 -26.08 17.26 -9.40
N PRO A 13 -26.71 16.75 -8.32
CA PRO A 13 -26.75 15.32 -8.04
C PRO A 13 -27.51 14.48 -9.07
N SER A 14 -28.35 15.11 -9.91
CA SER A 14 -29.21 14.41 -10.87
C SER A 14 -28.46 13.85 -12.07
N ILE A 15 -27.22 14.29 -12.31
CA ILE A 15 -26.37 13.81 -13.41
C ILE A 15 -25.39 12.69 -12.98
N PHE A 16 -25.36 12.36 -11.69
CA PHE A 16 -24.60 11.19 -11.26
C PHE A 16 -25.20 9.95 -11.90
N PRO A 17 -24.40 9.07 -12.54
CA PRO A 17 -24.91 7.83 -13.08
C PRO A 17 -25.50 6.99 -11.95
N GLU A 18 -26.71 6.48 -12.13
CA GLU A 18 -27.37 5.59 -11.17
C GLU A 18 -26.46 4.39 -10.89
N GLY A 19 -25.91 4.35 -9.68
CA GLY A 19 -25.04 3.27 -9.24
C GLY A 19 -25.84 1.96 -9.20
N ARG A 20 -25.39 0.95 -9.94
CA ARG A 20 -26.02 -0.38 -9.90
C ARG A 20 -25.50 -1.15 -8.69
N ILE A 21 -26.09 -0.89 -7.53
CA ILE A 21 -25.86 -1.69 -6.33
C ILE A 21 -27.12 -2.51 -6.00
N ASP A 22 -26.92 -3.68 -5.43
CA ASP A 22 -27.99 -4.43 -4.78
C ASP A 22 -28.22 -3.82 -3.40
N ALA A 23 -29.22 -2.92 -3.31
CA ALA A 23 -29.52 -2.21 -2.07
C ALA A 23 -29.91 -3.16 -0.93
N ALA A 24 -30.65 -4.23 -1.24
CA ALA A 24 -31.05 -5.20 -0.23
C ALA A 24 -29.84 -5.93 0.37
N ARG A 25 -28.83 -6.23 -0.45
CA ARG A 25 -27.56 -6.79 0.03
C ARG A 25 -26.77 -5.81 0.89
N VAL A 26 -26.71 -4.54 0.50
CA VAL A 26 -26.00 -3.50 1.28
C VAL A 26 -26.65 -3.30 2.64
N ASP A 27 -27.98 -3.14 2.68
CA ASP A 27 -28.73 -2.94 3.93
C ASP A 27 -28.69 -4.17 4.85
N ALA A 28 -28.53 -5.37 4.29
CA ALA A 28 -28.39 -6.61 5.07
C ALA A 28 -26.96 -6.85 5.60
N THR A 29 -25.97 -6.03 5.21
CA THR A 29 -24.58 -6.23 5.64
C THR A 29 -24.43 -5.90 7.13
N THR A 30 -23.96 -6.88 7.88
CA THR A 30 -23.79 -6.77 9.33
C THR A 30 -22.44 -6.15 9.72
N GLU A 31 -22.36 -5.56 10.91
CA GLU A 31 -21.09 -5.07 11.50
C GLU A 31 -20.02 -6.17 11.56
N ALA A 32 -20.42 -7.43 11.77
CA ALA A 32 -19.49 -8.56 11.81
C ALA A 32 -18.89 -8.86 10.43
N GLU A 33 -19.68 -8.73 9.36
CA GLU A 33 -19.22 -8.89 7.98
C GLU A 33 -18.31 -7.73 7.57
N ILE A 34 -18.67 -6.49 7.93
CA ILE A 34 -17.82 -5.31 7.70
C ILE A 34 -16.47 -5.50 8.38
N ALA A 35 -16.46 -5.81 9.67
CA ALA A 35 -15.22 -6.04 10.42
C ALA A 35 -14.41 -7.24 9.89
N ALA A 36 -15.06 -8.23 9.25
CA ALA A 36 -14.35 -9.33 8.61
C ALA A 36 -13.65 -8.88 7.32
N GLN A 37 -14.33 -8.09 6.50
CA GLN A 37 -13.78 -7.52 5.27
C GLN A 37 -12.64 -6.54 5.57
N GLU A 38 -12.81 -5.64 6.53
CA GLU A 38 -11.76 -4.72 6.95
C GLU A 38 -10.48 -5.46 7.34
N ARG A 39 -10.60 -6.54 8.13
CA ARG A 39 -9.44 -7.35 8.51
C ARG A 39 -8.78 -8.05 7.32
N GLU A 40 -9.55 -8.49 6.34
CA GLU A 40 -9.04 -9.11 5.12
C GLU A 40 -8.29 -8.09 4.27
N ASP A 41 -8.89 -6.92 4.03
CA ASP A 41 -8.30 -5.81 3.28
C ASP A 41 -7.01 -5.31 3.94
N GLU A 42 -7.00 -5.16 5.27
CA GLU A 42 -5.81 -4.79 6.03
C GLU A 42 -4.71 -5.83 5.91
N ALA A 43 -5.05 -7.12 5.97
CA ALA A 43 -4.09 -8.21 5.81
C ALA A 43 -3.50 -8.23 4.39
N GLU A 44 -4.31 -8.02 3.36
CA GLU A 44 -3.84 -7.91 1.98
C GLU A 44 -2.92 -6.70 1.81
N ALA A 45 -3.30 -5.53 2.33
CA ALA A 45 -2.50 -4.32 2.27
C ALA A 45 -1.14 -4.49 2.97
N LEU A 46 -1.10 -5.21 4.09
CA LEU A 46 0.14 -5.55 4.78
C LEU A 46 1.04 -6.46 3.93
N GLN A 47 0.47 -7.46 3.26
CA GLN A 47 1.21 -8.35 2.38
C GLN A 47 1.73 -7.64 1.13
N ASP A 48 0.96 -6.72 0.57
CA ASP A 48 1.40 -5.87 -0.54
C ASP A 48 2.59 -5.00 -0.16
N MET A 49 2.54 -4.38 1.00
CA MET A 49 3.65 -3.57 1.49
C MET A 49 4.89 -4.41 1.79
N ALA A 50 4.71 -5.65 2.26
CA ALA A 50 5.78 -6.60 2.47
C ALA A 50 6.48 -7.00 1.15
N ARG A 51 5.67 -7.34 0.14
CA ARG A 51 6.14 -7.64 -1.23
C ARG A 51 6.88 -6.45 -1.82
N TYR A 52 6.33 -5.24 -1.67
CA TYR A 52 6.94 -3.99 -2.12
C TYR A 52 8.31 -3.75 -1.47
N THR A 53 8.38 -3.80 -0.13
CA THR A 53 9.62 -3.58 0.63
C THR A 53 10.72 -4.56 0.21
N ARG A 54 10.38 -5.86 0.12
CA ARG A 54 11.32 -6.90 -0.32
C ARG A 54 11.80 -6.66 -1.76
N ARG A 55 10.90 -6.24 -2.66
CA ARG A 55 11.24 -5.93 -4.06
C ARG A 55 12.23 -4.79 -4.15
N VAL A 56 11.98 -3.67 -3.46
CA VAL A 56 12.87 -2.49 -3.42
C VAL A 56 14.26 -2.91 -2.95
N ARG A 57 14.35 -3.62 -1.81
CA ARG A 57 15.62 -4.11 -1.29
C ARG A 57 16.39 -4.97 -2.30
N ARG A 58 15.70 -5.95 -2.90
CA ARG A 58 16.32 -6.90 -3.84
C ARG A 58 16.80 -6.22 -5.11
N ARG A 59 16.04 -5.24 -5.63
CA ARG A 59 16.43 -4.44 -6.80
C ARG A 59 17.75 -3.68 -6.57
N MET A 60 18.02 -3.30 -5.33
CA MET A 60 19.27 -2.63 -4.93
C MET A 60 20.42 -3.61 -4.62
N GLY A 61 20.19 -4.93 -4.70
CA GLY A 61 21.20 -5.94 -4.38
C GLY A 61 21.56 -6.04 -2.89
N LEU A 62 20.70 -5.54 -1.99
CA LEU A 62 21.00 -5.48 -0.55
C LEU A 62 20.45 -6.68 0.21
N SER A 63 21.19 -7.14 1.22
CA SER A 63 20.67 -7.99 2.30
C SER A 63 19.75 -7.20 3.25
N GLN A 64 18.96 -7.90 4.07
CA GLN A 64 18.08 -7.23 5.06
C GLN A 64 18.90 -6.36 6.03
N THR A 65 20.05 -6.85 6.49
CA THR A 65 20.96 -6.13 7.39
C THR A 65 21.57 -4.90 6.72
N GLU A 66 21.91 -4.97 5.44
CA GLU A 66 22.44 -3.81 4.71
C GLU A 66 21.40 -2.72 4.47
N LEU A 67 20.15 -3.10 4.16
CA LEU A 67 19.07 -2.12 4.07
C LEU A 67 18.81 -1.48 5.44
N ALA A 68 18.73 -2.31 6.49
CA ALA A 68 18.51 -1.87 7.85
C ALA A 68 19.52 -0.81 8.28
N ARG A 69 20.81 -1.07 8.05
CA ARG A 69 21.90 -0.12 8.33
C ARG A 69 21.77 1.18 7.54
N ARG A 70 21.44 1.12 6.26
CA ARG A 70 21.35 2.31 5.40
C ARG A 70 20.20 3.24 5.75
N ILE A 71 19.09 2.70 6.28
CA ILE A 71 17.91 3.50 6.63
C ILE A 71 17.73 3.68 8.15
N ASP A 72 18.77 3.35 8.91
CA ASP A 72 18.85 3.48 10.37
C ASP A 72 17.67 2.82 11.13
N VAL A 73 17.45 1.53 10.86
CA VAL A 73 16.49 0.70 11.60
C VAL A 73 17.11 -0.65 11.95
N SER A 74 16.48 -1.40 12.86
CA SER A 74 16.95 -2.75 13.18
C SER A 74 16.69 -3.73 12.02
N PRO A 75 17.53 -4.78 11.86
CA PRO A 75 17.25 -5.86 10.90
C PRO A 75 15.92 -6.57 11.17
N GLU A 76 15.48 -6.60 12.43
CA GLU A 76 14.17 -7.13 12.83
C GLU A 76 13.03 -6.30 12.26
N THR A 77 13.14 -4.97 12.27
CA THR A 77 12.14 -4.07 11.65
C THR A 77 11.99 -4.39 10.16
N ILE A 78 13.08 -4.52 9.41
CA ILE A 78 13.04 -4.91 8.00
C ILE A 78 12.39 -6.28 7.82
N ARG A 79 12.73 -7.25 8.67
CA ARG A 79 12.14 -8.59 8.64
C ARG A 79 10.62 -8.54 8.89
N ASN A 80 10.18 -7.77 9.88
CA ASN A 80 8.76 -7.62 10.21
C ASN A 80 7.98 -6.95 9.07
N TRP A 81 8.58 -5.98 8.39
CA TRP A 81 8.00 -5.38 7.19
C TRP A 81 7.91 -6.38 6.04
N GLU A 82 9.00 -7.09 5.72
CA GLU A 82 9.02 -8.06 4.62
C GLU A 82 8.18 -9.32 4.87
N GLN A 83 7.77 -9.58 6.11
CA GLN A 83 6.85 -10.66 6.48
C GLN A 83 5.38 -10.19 6.57
N GLY A 84 5.12 -8.88 6.42
CA GLY A 84 3.78 -8.32 6.57
C GLY A 84 3.26 -8.30 8.02
N LYS A 85 4.14 -8.48 9.01
CA LYS A 85 3.77 -8.39 10.44
C LYS A 85 3.53 -6.95 10.88
N ARG A 86 4.20 -6.01 10.21
CA ARG A 86 4.12 -4.56 10.45
C ARG A 86 4.24 -3.82 9.12
N CYS A 87 3.62 -2.65 9.04
CA CYS A 87 3.75 -1.75 7.90
C CYS A 87 4.81 -0.66 8.20
N PRO A 88 5.65 -0.26 7.22
CA PRO A 88 6.45 0.95 7.34
C PRO A 88 5.57 2.18 7.59
N THR A 89 5.98 3.02 8.54
CA THR A 89 5.32 4.29 8.87
C THR A 89 5.55 5.34 7.78
N GLY A 90 4.87 6.50 7.84
CA GLY A 90 4.87 7.51 6.78
C GLY A 90 6.26 7.88 6.23
N ALA A 91 7.21 8.21 7.11
CA ALA A 91 8.57 8.54 6.72
C ALA A 91 9.33 7.36 6.08
N ALA A 92 9.26 6.17 6.70
CA ALA A 92 9.89 4.96 6.16
C ALA A 92 9.30 4.58 4.80
N ARG A 93 7.99 4.73 4.61
CA ARG A 93 7.30 4.46 3.35
C ARG A 93 7.70 5.46 2.26
N ALA A 94 7.84 6.74 2.61
CA ALA A 94 8.37 7.75 1.70
C ALA A 94 9.81 7.43 1.28
N LEU A 95 10.67 7.04 2.23
CA LEU A 95 12.03 6.63 1.95
C LEU A 95 12.09 5.39 1.04
N LEU A 96 11.26 4.37 1.28
CA LEU A 96 11.15 3.21 0.38
C LEU A 96 10.69 3.59 -1.03
N ARG A 97 9.88 4.63 -1.20
CA ARG A 97 9.52 5.17 -2.53
C ARG A 97 10.71 5.86 -3.19
N VAL A 98 11.48 6.65 -2.45
CA VAL A 98 12.72 7.27 -2.97
C VAL A 98 13.70 6.18 -3.40
N LEU A 99 13.87 5.13 -2.60
CA LEU A 99 14.72 3.97 -2.91
C LEU A 99 14.26 3.23 -4.18
N ASP A 100 12.95 3.08 -4.40
CA ASP A 100 12.38 2.44 -5.59
C ASP A 100 12.57 3.29 -6.86
N LYS A 101 12.39 4.62 -6.75
CA LYS A 101 12.37 5.53 -7.90
C LYS A 101 13.75 6.09 -8.28
N ALA A 102 14.64 6.29 -7.32
CA ALA A 102 15.96 6.87 -7.53
C ALA A 102 17.05 6.10 -6.74
N PRO A 103 17.23 4.78 -7.00
CA PRO A 103 18.11 3.93 -6.19
C PRO A 103 19.57 4.40 -6.17
N GLU A 104 20.10 4.90 -7.29
CA GLU A 104 21.49 5.39 -7.36
C GLU A 104 21.71 6.64 -6.49
N THR A 105 20.74 7.57 -6.52
CA THR A 105 20.80 8.79 -5.70
C THR A 105 20.64 8.44 -4.23
N ALA A 106 19.67 7.58 -3.90
CA ALA A 106 19.44 7.14 -2.53
C ALA A 106 20.68 6.41 -1.96
N LEU A 107 21.30 5.50 -2.73
CA LEU A 107 22.51 4.79 -2.31
C LEU A 107 23.70 5.72 -2.05
N ARG A 108 23.80 6.83 -2.79
CA ARG A 108 24.85 7.83 -2.60
C ARG A 108 24.65 8.69 -1.34
N VAL A 109 23.39 8.92 -0.96
CA VAL A 109 23.04 9.73 0.22
C VAL A 109 23.08 8.92 1.50
N LEU A 110 22.67 7.65 1.43
CA LEU A 110 22.58 6.73 2.58
C LEU A 110 23.89 5.97 2.86
N THR A 111 25.03 6.48 2.39
CA THR A 111 26.36 5.88 2.62
C THR A 111 26.84 6.08 4.05
#